data_AF-A0A5C8UBH3-F1
#
_entry.id   AF-A0A5C8UBH3-F1
#
_cell.length_a   1.000
_cell.length_b   1.000
_cell.length_c   1.000
_cell.angle_alpha   90.00
_cell.angle_beta   90.00
_cell.angle_gamma   90.00
#
_symmetry.space_group_name_H-M   'P 1'
#
loop_
_entity.id
_entity.type
_entity.pdbx_description
1 polymer ?
#
loop_
_entity_poly.entity_id
_entity_poly.type
_entity_poly.pdbx_seq_one_letter_code
_entity_poly.pdbx_strand_id
1 'polypeptide(L)'
;MMRVPVWTLAFLSFCAAASAQDKPLVIPQVEGAKQGRIIGRAMVCGVPQERTGALIKINRERMLAAVGSAFTEDRYLPELDRTIAFETSLPPPSEAACAKAIMAFDALERAR
;
A
#
# COMPACT_ATOMS: atom_id res chain seq x y z
N MET A 1 -39.92 27.70 45.57
CA MET A 1 -39.11 26.48 45.82
C MET A 1 -39.51 25.41 44.81
N MET A 2 -38.77 25.26 43.71
CA MET A 2 -38.98 24.23 42.69
C MET A 2 -37.75 23.33 42.66
N ARG A 3 -37.96 22.02 42.85
CA ARG A 3 -36.93 20.98 42.87
C ARG A 3 -36.50 20.66 41.44
N VAL A 4 -35.22 20.84 41.14
CA VAL A 4 -34.62 20.42 39.87
C VAL A 4 -34.37 18.91 39.94
N PRO A 5 -34.89 18.08 39.01
CA PRO A 5 -34.65 16.65 39.03
C PRO A 5 -33.21 16.35 38.58
N VAL A 6 -32.48 15.67 39.45
CA VAL A 6 -31.05 15.30 39.40
C VAL A 6 -30.74 14.22 38.33
N TRP A 7 -31.65 13.94 37.39
CA TRP A 7 -31.70 12.66 36.68
C TRP A 7 -31.52 12.70 35.14
N THR A 8 -30.99 13.79 34.57
CA THR A 8 -30.77 13.85 33.10
C THR A 8 -29.43 14.47 32.69
N LEU A 9 -28.42 14.40 33.55
CA LEU A 9 -27.03 14.80 33.24
C LEU A 9 -26.10 13.61 32.94
N ALA A 10 -26.66 12.43 32.61
CA ALA A 10 -25.91 11.18 32.55
C ALA A 10 -25.74 10.58 31.13
N PHE A 11 -26.04 11.32 30.05
CA PHE A 11 -26.16 10.70 28.71
C PHE A 11 -25.34 11.32 27.57
N LEU A 12 -24.30 12.11 27.86
CA LEU A 12 -23.46 12.70 26.79
C LEU A 12 -21.96 12.42 26.93
N SER A 13 -21.57 11.43 27.74
CA SER A 13 -20.23 10.82 27.66
C SER A 13 -20.27 9.52 26.87
N PHE A 14 -20.75 9.58 25.62
CA PHE A 14 -20.30 8.60 24.63
C PHE A 14 -18.95 9.10 24.14
N CYS A 15 -17.90 8.59 24.79
CA CYS A 15 -16.55 8.57 24.27
C CYS A 15 -16.63 8.22 22.78
N ALA A 16 -16.34 9.19 21.93
CA ALA A 16 -15.85 8.93 20.59
C ALA A 16 -14.49 8.25 20.77
N ALA A 17 -14.52 6.96 21.09
CA ALA A 17 -13.41 6.07 20.81
C ALA A 17 -13.27 6.11 19.29
N ALA A 18 -12.48 7.07 18.81
CA ALA A 18 -11.93 7.03 17.48
C ALA A 18 -11.25 5.67 17.39
N SER A 19 -11.90 4.74 16.70
CA SER A 19 -11.30 3.49 16.31
C SER A 19 -10.07 3.87 15.52
N ALA A 20 -8.92 3.87 16.18
CA ALA A 20 -7.67 3.54 15.53
C ALA A 20 -7.94 2.18 14.91
N GLN A 21 -8.41 2.17 13.66
CA GLN A 21 -8.39 0.96 12.88
C GLN A 21 -6.93 0.56 12.91
N ASP A 22 -6.64 -0.56 13.57
CA ASP A 22 -5.37 -1.27 13.50
C ASP A 22 -5.14 -1.58 12.02
N LYS A 23 -4.67 -0.57 11.29
CA LYS A 23 -4.09 -0.77 9.97
C LYS A 23 -2.96 -1.76 10.24
N PRO A 24 -2.95 -2.91 9.54
CA PRO A 24 -1.86 -3.86 9.66
C PRO A 24 -0.54 -3.10 9.64
N LEU A 25 0.39 -3.44 10.53
CA LEU A 25 1.72 -2.82 10.54
C LEU A 25 2.41 -3.13 9.21
N VAL A 26 2.22 -2.26 8.22
CA VAL A 26 2.83 -2.39 6.89
C VAL A 26 4.24 -1.84 7.00
N ILE A 27 5.23 -2.72 6.94
CA ILE A 27 6.63 -2.32 6.82
C ILE A 27 6.83 -1.84 5.37
N PRO A 28 7.06 -0.54 5.12
CA PRO A 28 7.04 0.01 3.76
C PRO A 28 8.06 -0.65 2.83
N GLN A 29 9.21 -1.06 3.35
CA GLN A 29 10.25 -1.78 2.59
C GLN A 29 9.79 -3.15 2.11
N VAL A 30 9.14 -3.94 2.99
CA VAL A 30 8.70 -5.30 2.66
C VAL A 30 7.58 -5.26 1.63
N GLU A 31 6.64 -4.33 1.82
CA GLU A 31 5.56 -4.14 0.86
C GLU A 31 6.08 -3.55 -0.46
N GLY A 32 7.04 -2.62 -0.40
CA GLY A 32 7.77 -2.07 -1.54
C GLY A 32 8.43 -3.15 -2.38
N ALA A 33 9.21 -4.03 -1.75
CA ALA A 33 9.84 -5.15 -2.43
C ALA A 33 8.81 -6.10 -3.06
N LYS A 34 7.75 -6.44 -2.33
CA LYS A 34 6.71 -7.36 -2.82
C LYS A 34 6.01 -6.80 -4.05
N GLN A 35 5.58 -5.54 -4.00
CA GLN A 35 4.91 -4.89 -5.11
C GLN A 35 5.86 -4.63 -6.28
N GLY A 36 7.10 -4.21 -5.99
CA GLY A 36 8.13 -4.00 -7.00
C GLY A 36 8.46 -5.27 -7.77
N ARG A 37 8.44 -6.43 -7.09
CA ARG A 37 8.59 -7.72 -7.76
C ARG A 37 7.47 -7.98 -8.77
N ILE A 38 6.23 -7.78 -8.34
CA ILE A 38 5.05 -8.01 -9.20
C ILE A 38 5.08 -7.06 -10.40
N ILE A 39 5.32 -5.77 -10.16
CA ILE A 39 5.35 -4.74 -11.20
C ILE A 39 6.51 -4.97 -12.18
N GLY A 40 7.73 -5.18 -11.67
CA GLY A 40 8.91 -5.39 -12.51
C GLY A 40 8.77 -6.64 -13.40
N ARG A 41 8.21 -7.73 -12.86
CA ARG A 41 7.90 -8.93 -13.66
C ARG A 41 6.83 -8.68 -14.70
N ALA A 42 5.77 -7.94 -14.35
CA ALA A 42 4.71 -7.58 -15.28
C ALA A 42 5.24 -6.73 -16.45
N MET A 43 6.17 -5.80 -16.20
CA MET A 43 6.82 -5.00 -17.24
C MET A 43 7.57 -5.88 -18.25
N VAL A 44 8.41 -6.81 -17.76
CA VAL A 44 9.15 -7.74 -18.63
C VAL A 44 8.21 -8.66 -19.43
N CYS A 45 7.04 -8.97 -18.87
CA CYS A 45 6.01 -9.77 -19.51
C CYS A 45 5.07 -8.98 -20.43
N GLY A 46 5.39 -7.71 -20.74
CA GLY A 46 4.68 -6.93 -21.76
C GLY A 46 3.46 -6.16 -21.26
N VAL A 47 3.28 -6.01 -19.94
CA VAL A 47 2.24 -5.09 -19.44
C VAL A 47 2.58 -3.66 -19.85
N PRO A 48 1.63 -2.89 -20.42
CA PRO A 48 1.88 -1.54 -20.93
C PRO A 48 2.50 -0.62 -19.88
N GLN A 49 3.47 0.20 -20.31
CA GLN A 49 4.17 1.16 -19.46
C GLN A 49 3.22 2.15 -18.77
N GLU A 50 2.13 2.55 -19.44
CA GLU A 50 1.11 3.42 -18.85
C GLU A 50 0.44 2.78 -17.63
N ARG A 51 0.08 1.50 -17.72
CA ARG A 51 -0.54 0.73 -16.63
C ARG A 51 0.43 0.53 -15.47
N THR A 52 1.64 0.08 -15.77
CA THR A 52 2.66 -0.14 -14.73
C THR A 52 3.08 1.17 -14.07
N GLY A 53 3.26 2.24 -14.84
CA GLY A 53 3.57 3.58 -14.34
C GLY A 53 2.49 4.16 -13.43
N ALA A 54 1.21 4.01 -13.79
CA ALA A 54 0.10 4.42 -12.94
C ALA A 54 0.11 3.67 -11.59
N LEU A 55 0.36 2.36 -11.62
CA LEU A 55 0.40 1.54 -10.42
C LEU A 55 1.61 1.86 -9.53
N ILE A 56 2.78 2.15 -10.12
CA ILE A 56 3.97 2.63 -9.37
C ILE A 56 3.65 3.92 -8.63
N LYS A 57 3.03 4.89 -9.32
CA LYS A 57 2.66 6.17 -8.71
C LYS A 57 1.73 5.99 -7.50
N ILE A 58 0.66 5.22 -7.67
CA ILE A 58 -0.30 4.94 -6.58
C ILE A 58 0.37 4.27 -5.39
N ASN A 59 1.23 3.27 -5.63
CA ASN A 59 1.89 2.56 -4.54
C ASN A 59 2.89 3.44 -3.80
N ARG A 60 3.62 4.30 -4.52
CA ARG A 60 4.49 5.31 -3.91
C ARG A 60 3.69 6.27 -3.03
N GLU A 61 2.55 6.77 -3.49
CA GLU A 61 1.66 7.64 -2.71
C GLU A 61 1.13 6.93 -1.45
N ARG A 62 0.71 5.66 -1.56
CA ARG A 62 0.27 4.85 -0.41
C ARG A 62 1.38 4.60 0.60
N MET A 63 2.59 4.30 0.13
CA MET A 63 3.74 4.09 1.01
C MET A 63 4.08 5.38 1.75
N LEU A 64 4.17 6.51 1.05
CA LEU A 64 4.38 7.83 1.66
C LEU A 64 3.34 8.12 2.75
N ALA A 65 2.06 7.83 2.48
CA ALA A 65 0.98 8.02 3.46
C ALA A 65 1.08 7.06 4.66
N ALA A 66 1.56 5.83 4.46
CA ALA A 66 1.71 4.83 5.53
C ALA A 66 2.90 5.13 6.45
N VAL A 67 3.96 5.73 5.92
CA VAL A 67 5.18 6.06 6.68
C VAL A 67 4.96 7.27 7.61
N GLY A 68 4.08 8.21 7.23
CA GLY A 68 3.81 9.43 7.99
C GLY A 68 5.04 10.35 8.12
N SER A 69 4.93 11.45 8.88
CA SER A 69 6.02 12.41 9.13
C SER A 69 7.19 11.84 9.95
N ALA A 70 7.14 10.55 10.32
CA ALA A 70 8.02 9.93 11.30
C ALA A 70 9.25 9.21 10.71
N PHE A 71 9.32 9.02 9.38
CA PHE A 71 10.55 8.51 8.76
C PHE A 71 10.90 9.33 7.52
N THR A 72 11.62 10.42 7.78
CA THR A 72 12.24 11.32 6.80
C THR A 72 13.49 10.74 6.15
N GLU A 73 13.77 9.45 6.29
CA GLU A 73 14.87 8.84 5.55
C GLU A 73 14.36 8.28 4.23
N ASP A 74 14.95 8.76 3.13
CA ASP A 74 14.88 8.25 1.75
C ASP A 74 15.18 6.73 1.60
N ARG A 75 15.30 5.99 2.70
CA ARG A 75 15.61 4.56 2.81
C ARG A 75 14.39 3.65 2.71
N TYR A 76 13.18 4.16 2.92
CA TYR A 76 11.95 3.34 2.94
C TYR A 76 11.18 3.33 1.62
N LEU A 77 11.40 4.34 0.77
CA LEU A 77 10.83 4.45 -0.57
C LEU A 77 11.60 3.74 -1.71
N PRO A 78 12.92 3.49 -1.66
CA PRO A 78 13.67 3.04 -2.82
C PRO A 78 13.46 1.55 -3.10
N GLU A 79 12.87 0.77 -2.19
CA GLU A 79 12.78 -0.69 -2.35
C GLU A 79 11.82 -1.10 -3.47
N LEU A 80 10.76 -0.31 -3.70
CA LEU A 80 9.86 -0.48 -4.85
C LEU A 80 10.63 -0.33 -6.17
N ASP A 81 11.28 0.82 -6.36
CA ASP A 81 12.00 1.16 -7.59
C ASP A 81 13.22 0.25 -7.80
N ARG A 82 13.96 -0.06 -6.72
CA ARG A 82 15.09 -0.99 -6.73
C ARG A 82 14.66 -2.39 -7.15
N THR A 83 13.55 -2.89 -6.62
CA THR A 83 13.07 -4.23 -6.97
C THR A 83 12.54 -4.27 -8.40
N ILE A 84 11.86 -3.22 -8.86
CA ILE A 84 11.45 -3.11 -10.27
C ILE A 84 12.68 -3.17 -11.17
N ALA A 85 13.68 -2.32 -10.92
CA ALA A 85 14.93 -2.31 -11.69
C ALA A 85 15.60 -3.68 -11.69
N PHE A 86 15.68 -4.33 -10.52
CA PHE A 86 16.23 -5.68 -10.40
C PHE A 86 15.45 -6.70 -11.25
N GLU A 87 14.13 -6.82 -11.10
CA GLU A 87 13.36 -7.80 -11.86
C GLU A 87 13.41 -7.54 -13.37
N THR A 88 13.48 -6.26 -13.78
CA THR A 88 13.63 -5.89 -15.20
C THR A 88 15.02 -6.18 -15.77
N SER A 89 16.03 -6.33 -14.91
CA SER A 89 17.40 -6.69 -15.31
C SER A 89 17.62 -8.19 -15.47
N LEU A 90 16.68 -9.01 -14.98
CA LEU A 90 16.76 -10.46 -15.05
C LEU A 90 16.42 -10.97 -16.47
N PRO A 91 16.88 -12.19 -16.82
CA PRO A 91 16.51 -12.81 -18.08
C PRO A 91 14.98 -12.91 -18.26
N PRO A 92 14.49 -12.89 -19.51
CA PRO A 92 13.08 -13.06 -19.80
C PRO A 92 12.51 -14.32 -19.12
N PRO A 93 11.43 -14.19 -18.34
CA PRO A 93 10.80 -15.32 -17.68
C PRO A 93 10.10 -16.24 -18.70
N SER A 94 9.77 -17.47 -18.28
CA SER A 94 8.97 -18.39 -19.08
C SER A 94 7.54 -17.87 -19.27
N GLU A 95 6.84 -18.38 -20.28
CA GLU A 95 5.44 -18.01 -20.56
C GLU A 95 4.52 -18.25 -19.35
N ALA A 96 4.65 -19.40 -18.68
CA ALA A 96 3.90 -19.71 -17.46
C ALA A 96 4.21 -18.73 -16.31
N ALA A 97 5.46 -18.30 -16.17
CA ALA A 97 5.84 -17.29 -15.19
C ALA A 97 5.28 -15.91 -15.56
N CYS A 98 5.17 -15.59 -16.85
CA CYS A 98 4.51 -14.38 -17.30
C CYS A 98 3.01 -14.36 -17.04
N ALA A 99 2.30 -15.46 -17.32
CA ALA A 99 0.90 -15.58 -16.99
C ALA A 99 0.65 -15.33 -15.49
N LYS A 100 1.50 -15.91 -14.62
CA LYS A 100 1.44 -15.69 -13.18
C LYS A 100 1.73 -14.23 -12.79
N ALA A 101 2.73 -13.60 -13.41
CA ALA A 101 3.09 -12.22 -13.13
C ALA A 101 1.95 -11.25 -13.51
N ILE A 102 1.34 -11.46 -14.67
CA ILE A 102 0.20 -10.66 -15.14
C ILE A 102 -1.00 -10.82 -14.20
N MET A 103 -1.33 -12.06 -13.81
CA MET A 103 -2.41 -12.29 -12.83
C MET A 103 -2.15 -11.62 -11.48
N ALA A 104 -0.91 -11.65 -10.98
CA ALA A 104 -0.53 -10.98 -9.75
C ALA A 104 -0.62 -9.46 -9.88
N PHE A 105 -0.25 -8.93 -11.04
CA PHE A 105 -0.38 -7.50 -11.37
C PHE A 105 -1.85 -7.08 -11.40
N ASP A 106 -2.72 -7.82 -12.09
CA ASP A 106 -4.15 -7.53 -12.16
C ASP A 106 -4.83 -7.65 -10.77
N ALA A 107 -4.33 -8.53 -9.89
CA ALA A 107 -4.78 -8.61 -8.51
C ALA A 107 -4.33 -7.38 -7.70
N LEU A 108 -3.10 -6.91 -7.90
CA LEU A 108 -2.57 -5.71 -7.25
C LEU A 108 -3.32 -4.45 -7.71
N GLU A 109 -3.66 -4.34 -9.00
CA GLU A 109 -4.49 -3.25 -9.52
C GLU A 109 -5.91 -3.25 -8.92
N ARG A 110 -6.46 -4.41 -8.59
CA ARG A 110 -7.79 -4.52 -7.97
C ARG A 110 -7.78 -4.27 -6.45
N ALA A 111 -6.63 -4.40 -5.80
CA ALA A 111 -6.45 -4.14 -4.37
C ALA A 111 -6.17 -2.64 -4.05
N ARG A 112 -6.26 -1.78 -5.08
CA ARG A 112 -6.31 -0.32 -4.92
C ARG A 112 -7.63 0.11 -4.30
#